data_AF-A0AAV9EJV4-F1
#
_entry.id   AF-A0AAV9EJV4-F1
#
_cell.length_a   1.000
_cell.length_b   1.000
_cell.length_c   1.000
_cell.angle_alpha   90.00
_cell.angle_beta   90.00
_cell.angle_gamma   90.00
#
_symmetry.space_group_name_H-M   'P 1'
#
loop_
_entity.id
_entity.type
_entity.pdbx_description
1 polymer ?
#
loop_
_entity_poly.entity_id
_entity_poly.type
_entity_poly.pdbx_seq_one_letter_code
_entity_poly.pdbx_strand_id
1 'polypeptide(L)'
;MRRAAHNGCCRRVAQIRALYSVLWKLLVSEDLVGAFVSIENPLVKVLAYMELWGIGVDMEACLRARHVLGKKLRELQNEAYGLAGISFSLYSSADIAFVLFKHLKLPIPEGYNKGKEHPSTDKHCLDLLRNQHPIIPVIKEHRTLAKLLNSTLGSLCSRSKLCVKSQKYIIQGHWLQTSTATGRLSMEEPNLQCVEHEVSFTIHHPMDTSKTGSSSIDKFEINARDFFTPTEDNWLIVTADYSQIELRLMAHFSKDPILIELLSRPDGDVFNMLAAKWIGKPESSITSSERDQTKRLVYGILYGMGAKSLAAQLDCSSDEAQEKIHNFKKSFPGVSDWLDEAVLSCYHTGYVQTLKGRKRYLTKIKFGSNKEKAKAQRQAVNSIWFCC
;
A
#
# COMPACT_ATOMS: atom_id res chain seq x y z
N MET A 1 3.24 6.23 -48.06
CA MET A 1 3.39 6.11 -46.58
C MET A 1 3.89 7.39 -45.90
N ARG A 2 5.03 8.00 -46.28
CA ARG A 2 5.55 9.23 -45.62
C ARG A 2 4.60 10.45 -45.65
N ARG A 3 3.92 10.73 -46.78
CA ARG A 3 2.89 11.80 -46.86
C ARG A 3 1.65 11.53 -46.00
N ALA A 4 1.19 10.29 -45.93
CA ALA A 4 0.06 9.91 -45.08
C ALA A 4 0.41 10.03 -43.59
N ALA A 5 1.62 9.62 -43.19
CA ALA A 5 2.12 9.81 -41.83
C ALA A 5 2.28 11.30 -41.46
N HIS A 6 2.83 12.11 -42.38
CA HIS A 6 2.95 13.57 -42.22
C HIS A 6 1.57 14.23 -42.05
N ASN A 7 0.61 13.93 -42.93
CA ASN A 7 -0.75 14.44 -42.84
C ASN A 7 -1.44 14.02 -41.52
N GLY A 8 -1.17 12.80 -41.04
CA GLY A 8 -1.64 12.32 -39.73
C GLY A 8 -1.05 13.10 -38.55
N CYS A 9 0.24 13.46 -38.59
CA CYS A 9 0.86 14.29 -37.56
C CYS A 9 0.29 15.72 -37.57
N CYS A 10 0.18 16.35 -38.74
CA CYS A 10 -0.41 17.68 -38.86
C CYS A 10 -1.86 17.71 -38.35
N ARG A 11 -2.66 16.69 -38.69
CA ARG A 11 -4.04 16.56 -38.19
C ARG A 11 -4.09 16.45 -36.66
N ARG A 12 -3.20 15.65 -36.05
CA ARG A 12 -3.11 15.53 -34.58
C ARG A 12 -2.77 16.85 -33.91
N VAL A 13 -1.80 17.60 -34.44
CA VAL A 13 -1.42 18.92 -33.89
C VAL A 13 -2.61 19.90 -33.97
N ALA A 14 -3.31 19.95 -35.11
CA ALA A 14 -4.49 20.79 -35.26
C ALA A 14 -5.61 20.41 -34.29
N GLN A 15 -5.88 19.11 -34.12
CA GLN A 15 -6.87 18.61 -33.16
C GLN A 15 -6.50 18.92 -31.70
N ILE A 16 -5.23 18.75 -31.32
CA ILE A 16 -4.75 19.09 -29.98
C ILE A 16 -4.93 20.58 -29.69
N ARG A 17 -4.57 21.45 -30.65
CA ARG A 17 -4.76 22.90 -30.50
C ARG A 17 -6.24 23.27 -30.35
N ALA A 18 -7.13 22.65 -31.13
CA ALA A 18 -8.57 22.88 -31.01
C ALA A 18 -9.11 22.43 -29.65
N LEU A 19 -8.75 21.21 -29.20
CA LEU A 19 -9.14 20.68 -27.90
C LEU A 19 -8.60 21.51 -26.74
N TYR A 20 -7.36 21.98 -26.82
CA TYR A 20 -6.76 22.85 -25.81
C TYR A 20 -7.65 24.07 -25.53
N SER A 21 -8.18 24.72 -26.56
CA SER A 21 -9.04 25.89 -26.38
C SER A 21 -10.34 25.58 -25.61
N VAL A 22 -10.93 24.40 -25.82
CA VAL A 22 -12.16 23.96 -25.14
C VAL A 22 -11.85 23.53 -23.72
N LEU A 23 -10.82 22.70 -23.53
CA LEU A 23 -10.41 22.22 -22.21
C LEU A 23 -9.93 23.36 -21.30
N TRP A 24 -9.25 24.37 -21.86
CA TRP A 24 -8.84 25.55 -21.11
C TRP A 24 -10.04 26.33 -20.57
N LYS A 25 -11.09 26.51 -21.39
CA LYS A 25 -12.34 27.15 -20.93
C LYS A 25 -12.99 26.37 -19.80
N LEU A 26 -12.98 25.04 -19.86
CA LEU A 26 -13.49 24.19 -18.77
C LEU A 26 -12.65 24.32 -17.50
N LEU A 27 -11.32 24.37 -17.60
CA LEU A 27 -10.45 24.60 -16.45
C LEU A 27 -10.73 25.96 -15.80
N VAL A 28 -10.97 27.00 -16.60
CA VAL A 28 -11.34 28.34 -16.11
C VAL A 28 -12.72 28.30 -15.43
N SER A 29 -13.74 27.71 -16.06
CA SER A 29 -15.08 27.66 -15.48
C SER A 29 -15.17 26.84 -14.19
N GLU A 30 -14.28 25.85 -14.03
CA GLU A 30 -14.22 25.00 -12.85
C GLU A 30 -13.22 25.48 -11.78
N ASP A 31 -12.55 26.62 -11.99
CA ASP A 31 -11.52 27.15 -11.10
C ASP A 31 -10.36 26.15 -10.84
N LEU A 32 -9.92 25.47 -11.91
CA LEU A 32 -8.85 24.45 -11.88
C LEU A 32 -7.54 24.95 -12.48
N VAL A 33 -7.49 26.18 -12.99
CA VAL A 33 -6.29 26.75 -13.64
C VAL A 33 -5.11 26.79 -12.67
N GLY A 34 -5.35 27.19 -11.41
CA GLY A 34 -4.33 27.24 -10.37
C GLY A 34 -3.68 25.87 -10.15
N ALA A 35 -4.49 24.83 -9.91
CA ALA A 35 -4.01 23.47 -9.72
C ALA A 35 -3.22 22.95 -10.94
N PHE A 36 -3.73 23.18 -12.15
CA PHE A 36 -3.09 22.72 -13.37
C PHE A 36 -1.74 23.42 -13.63
N VAL A 37 -1.70 24.74 -13.57
CA VAL A 37 -0.52 25.52 -13.96
C VAL A 37 0.58 25.48 -12.90
N SER A 38 0.21 25.49 -11.62
CA SER A 38 1.19 25.58 -10.52
C SER A 38 1.69 24.22 -10.02
N ILE A 39 0.92 23.14 -10.21
CA ILE A 39 1.26 21.81 -9.68
C ILE A 39 1.40 20.81 -10.83
N GLU A 40 0.33 20.54 -11.58
CA GLU A 40 0.32 19.41 -12.51
C GLU A 40 1.29 19.61 -13.68
N ASN A 41 1.28 20.77 -14.32
CA ASN A 41 2.10 21.02 -15.52
C ASN A 41 3.61 21.10 -15.21
N PRO A 42 4.09 21.75 -14.13
CA PRO A 42 5.49 21.70 -13.74
C PRO A 42 5.95 20.28 -13.37
N LEU A 43 5.08 19.49 -12.73
CA LEU A 43 5.38 18.14 -12.29
C LEU A 43 5.71 17.21 -13.46
N VAL A 44 5.10 17.39 -14.65
CA VAL A 44 5.41 16.61 -15.86
C VAL A 44 6.92 16.57 -16.14
N LYS A 45 7.60 17.71 -16.02
CA LYS A 45 9.05 17.79 -16.27
C LYS A 45 9.84 17.02 -15.23
N VAL A 46 9.45 17.13 -13.95
CA VAL A 46 10.09 16.42 -12.85
C VAL A 46 9.96 14.91 -13.04
N LEU A 47 8.75 14.42 -13.35
CA LEU A 47 8.50 13.00 -13.61
C LEU A 47 9.30 12.51 -14.81
N ALA A 48 9.33 13.26 -15.91
CA ALA A 48 10.13 12.91 -17.09
C ALA A 48 11.63 12.78 -16.75
N TYR A 49 12.19 13.68 -15.93
CA TYR A 49 13.57 13.53 -15.45
C TYR A 49 13.74 12.28 -14.60
N MET A 50 12.82 12.00 -13.66
CA MET A 50 12.89 10.80 -12.83
C MET A 50 12.86 9.51 -13.66
N GLU A 51 12.03 9.43 -14.71
CA GLU A 51 11.99 8.27 -15.61
C GLU A 51 13.28 8.12 -16.42
N LEU A 52 13.83 9.23 -16.91
CA LEU A 52 15.08 9.23 -17.69
C LEU A 52 16.28 8.79 -16.85
N TRP A 53 16.37 9.24 -15.60
CA TRP A 53 17.47 8.90 -14.70
C TRP A 53 17.36 7.47 -14.15
N GLY A 54 16.16 7.07 -13.71
CA GLY A 54 15.95 5.79 -13.03
C GLY A 54 16.70 5.69 -11.70
N ILE A 55 16.89 4.46 -11.22
CA ILE A 55 17.64 4.14 -9.99
C ILE A 55 18.59 2.96 -10.25
N GLY A 56 19.77 2.98 -9.62
CA GLY A 56 20.74 1.90 -9.73
C GLY A 56 20.26 0.62 -9.02
N VAL A 57 20.72 -0.53 -9.50
CA VAL A 57 20.38 -1.85 -8.96
C VAL A 57 21.64 -2.69 -8.79
N ASP A 58 21.85 -3.23 -7.60
CA ASP A 58 22.82 -4.32 -7.38
C ASP A 58 22.22 -5.64 -7.88
N MET A 59 22.50 -5.93 -9.16
CA MET A 59 22.00 -7.13 -9.82
C MET A 59 22.59 -8.41 -9.22
N GLU A 60 23.82 -8.37 -8.73
CA GLU A 60 24.48 -9.56 -8.18
C GLU A 60 23.84 -9.96 -6.85
N ALA A 61 23.64 -9.00 -5.94
CA ALA A 61 22.93 -9.23 -4.69
C ALA A 61 21.48 -9.70 -4.93
N CYS A 62 20.80 -9.09 -5.90
CA CYS A 62 19.45 -9.50 -6.29
C CYS A 62 19.42 -10.96 -6.79
N LEU A 63 20.34 -11.38 -7.65
CA LEU A 63 20.41 -12.75 -8.15
C LEU A 63 20.74 -13.78 -7.05
N ARG A 64 21.64 -13.44 -6.12
CA ARG A 64 21.92 -14.29 -4.94
C ARG A 64 20.67 -14.46 -4.09
N ALA A 65 19.96 -13.37 -3.78
CA ALA A 65 18.71 -13.42 -3.02
C ALA A 65 17.63 -14.27 -3.71
N ARG A 66 17.49 -14.14 -5.04
CA ARG A 66 16.57 -14.97 -5.83
C ARG A 66 16.88 -16.47 -5.71
N HIS A 67 18.17 -16.83 -5.75
CA HIS A 67 18.59 -18.22 -5.61
C HIS A 67 18.19 -18.82 -4.26
N VAL A 68 18.47 -18.09 -3.16
CA VAL A 68 18.13 -18.52 -1.79
C VAL A 68 16.62 -18.63 -1.61
N LEU A 69 15.86 -17.63 -2.06
CA LEU A 69 14.39 -17.66 -2.02
C LEU A 69 13.82 -18.83 -2.82
N GLY A 70 14.37 -19.11 -4.00
CA GLY A 70 13.98 -20.26 -4.82
C GLY A 70 14.21 -21.60 -4.11
N LYS A 71 15.30 -21.74 -3.34
CA LYS A 71 15.54 -22.92 -2.50
C LYS A 71 14.49 -23.05 -1.41
N LYS A 72 14.25 -21.99 -0.62
CA LYS A 72 13.26 -22.00 0.47
C LYS A 72 11.84 -22.26 -0.03
N LEU A 73 11.44 -21.71 -1.18
CA LEU A 73 10.11 -21.95 -1.75
C LEU A 73 9.89 -23.42 -2.11
N ARG A 74 10.92 -24.11 -2.64
CA ARG A 74 10.84 -25.56 -2.89
C ARG A 74 10.73 -26.37 -1.60
N GLU A 75 11.43 -25.97 -0.55
CA GLU A 75 11.31 -26.59 0.77
C GLU A 75 9.89 -26.47 1.33
N LEU A 76 9.34 -25.24 1.34
CA LEU A 76 7.96 -24.99 1.78
C LEU A 76 6.92 -25.72 0.92
N GLN A 77 7.18 -25.87 -0.38
CA GLN A 77 6.32 -26.63 -1.28
C GLN A 77 6.29 -28.12 -0.92
N ASN A 78 7.45 -28.72 -0.66
CA ASN A 78 7.54 -30.11 -0.24
C ASN A 78 6.90 -30.33 1.14
N GLU A 79 7.11 -29.40 2.06
CA GLU A 79 6.46 -29.41 3.37
C GLU A 79 4.94 -29.33 3.25
N ALA A 80 4.42 -28.42 2.43
CA ALA A 80 2.99 -28.31 2.18
C ALA A 80 2.40 -29.59 1.56
N TYR A 81 3.13 -30.27 0.66
CA TYR A 81 2.70 -31.55 0.11
C TYR A 81 2.69 -32.67 1.14
N GLY A 82 3.69 -32.72 2.02
CA GLY A 82 3.72 -33.66 3.14
C GLY A 82 2.56 -33.46 4.11
N LEU A 83 2.24 -32.19 4.43
CA LEU A 83 1.13 -31.83 5.32
C LEU A 83 -0.26 -32.04 4.68
N ALA A 84 -0.37 -31.85 3.36
CA ALA A 84 -1.63 -32.04 2.65
C ALA A 84 -1.88 -33.50 2.23
N GLY A 85 -0.83 -34.31 2.07
CA GLY A 85 -0.90 -35.67 1.52
C GLY A 85 -1.13 -35.73 0.00
N ILE A 86 -1.22 -34.58 -0.67
CA ILE A 86 -1.43 -34.44 -2.12
C ILE A 86 -0.57 -33.31 -2.69
N SER A 87 -0.28 -33.38 -3.98
CA SER A 87 0.36 -32.30 -4.73
C SER A 87 -0.67 -31.29 -5.24
N PHE A 88 -0.30 -30.00 -5.20
CA PHE A 88 -1.15 -28.89 -5.65
C PHE A 88 -0.32 -27.63 -5.94
N SER A 89 -0.89 -26.61 -6.58
CA SER A 89 -0.17 -25.34 -6.79
C SER A 89 -0.32 -24.39 -5.61
N LEU A 90 0.81 -24.00 -5.00
CA LEU A 90 0.85 -22.93 -3.99
C LEU A 90 0.76 -21.51 -4.58
N TYR A 91 0.74 -21.39 -5.91
CA TYR A 91 0.52 -20.13 -6.62
C TYR A 91 -0.96 -19.88 -6.94
N SER A 92 -1.76 -20.95 -7.04
CA SER A 92 -3.19 -20.87 -7.34
C SER A 92 -4.02 -20.72 -6.07
N SER A 93 -4.79 -19.63 -5.99
CA SER A 93 -5.72 -19.44 -4.85
C SER A 93 -6.86 -20.45 -4.84
N ALA A 94 -7.25 -20.96 -6.02
CA ALA A 94 -8.27 -21.98 -6.17
C ALA A 94 -7.78 -23.35 -5.66
N ASP A 95 -6.55 -23.74 -5.99
CA ASP A 95 -5.95 -24.99 -5.53
C ASP A 95 -5.77 -24.98 -4.01
N ILE A 96 -5.26 -23.87 -3.47
CA ILE A 96 -5.14 -23.71 -2.01
C ILE A 96 -6.53 -23.81 -1.36
N ALA A 97 -7.56 -23.16 -1.92
CA ALA A 97 -8.91 -23.24 -1.38
C ALA A 97 -9.47 -24.67 -1.44
N PHE A 98 -9.20 -25.41 -2.52
CA PHE A 98 -9.55 -26.81 -2.65
C PHE A 98 -8.90 -27.66 -1.55
N VAL A 99 -7.58 -27.52 -1.36
CA VAL A 99 -6.85 -28.30 -0.35
C VAL A 99 -7.35 -27.97 1.06
N LEU A 100 -7.47 -26.69 1.41
CA LEU A 100 -7.86 -26.30 2.76
C LEU A 100 -9.30 -26.70 3.10
N PHE A 101 -10.25 -26.42 2.20
CA PHE A 101 -11.67 -26.53 2.54
C PHE A 101 -12.34 -27.81 2.05
N LYS A 102 -11.88 -28.40 0.95
CA LYS A 102 -12.46 -29.66 0.42
C LYS A 102 -11.66 -30.88 0.87
N HIS A 103 -10.33 -30.84 0.77
CA HIS A 103 -9.50 -31.99 1.10
C HIS A 103 -9.27 -32.13 2.61
N LEU A 104 -8.70 -31.11 3.25
CA LEU A 104 -8.45 -31.06 4.70
C LEU A 104 -9.70 -30.74 5.52
N LYS A 105 -10.79 -30.35 4.87
CA LYS A 105 -12.11 -30.05 5.48
C LYS A 105 -12.03 -29.03 6.63
N LEU A 106 -11.14 -28.04 6.50
CA LEU A 106 -11.06 -26.95 7.47
C LEU A 106 -12.33 -26.09 7.41
N PRO A 107 -12.73 -25.48 8.54
CA PRO A 107 -13.90 -24.61 8.57
C PRO A 107 -13.68 -23.39 7.67
N ILE A 108 -14.70 -23.01 6.90
CA ILE A 108 -14.67 -21.76 6.12
C ILE A 108 -15.08 -20.62 7.05
N PRO A 109 -14.25 -19.60 7.29
CA PRO A 109 -14.63 -18.47 8.13
C PRO A 109 -15.85 -17.72 7.57
N GLU A 110 -16.70 -17.19 8.47
CA GLU A 110 -17.94 -16.52 8.07
C GLU A 110 -17.69 -15.33 7.13
N GLY A 111 -18.47 -15.25 6.05
CA GLY A 111 -18.35 -14.19 5.05
C GLY A 111 -17.27 -14.40 3.99
N TYR A 112 -16.39 -15.39 4.15
CA TYR A 112 -15.33 -15.71 3.17
C TYR A 112 -15.79 -16.66 2.05
N ASN A 113 -17.06 -17.09 2.09
CA ASN A 113 -17.70 -17.92 1.06
C ASN A 113 -18.61 -17.12 0.11
N LYS A 114 -18.70 -15.78 0.23
CA LYS A 114 -19.69 -14.98 -0.51
C LYS A 114 -19.19 -14.54 -1.88
N GLY A 115 -19.85 -15.04 -2.94
CA GLY A 115 -19.82 -14.47 -4.29
C GLY A 115 -18.55 -14.73 -5.12
N LYS A 116 -17.80 -15.79 -4.82
CA LYS A 116 -16.61 -16.22 -5.57
C LYS A 116 -16.68 -17.71 -5.91
N GLU A 117 -16.05 -18.13 -7.02
CA GLU A 117 -16.01 -19.54 -7.47
C GLU A 117 -15.41 -20.50 -6.44
N HIS A 118 -14.54 -19.97 -5.57
CA HIS A 118 -13.99 -20.69 -4.42
C HIS A 118 -13.94 -19.77 -3.19
N PRO A 119 -13.92 -20.34 -1.96
CA PRO A 119 -13.73 -19.55 -0.76
C PRO A 119 -12.43 -18.72 -0.82
N SER A 120 -12.43 -17.55 -0.19
CA SER A 120 -11.24 -16.69 -0.17
C SER A 120 -10.14 -17.36 0.66
N THR A 121 -8.90 -17.22 0.21
CA THR A 121 -7.72 -17.66 0.95
C THR A 121 -6.82 -16.48 1.28
N ASP A 122 -7.34 -15.24 1.33
CA ASP A 122 -6.53 -14.06 1.65
C ASP A 122 -5.84 -14.14 3.02
N LYS A 123 -4.93 -13.19 3.29
CA LYS A 123 -4.12 -13.16 4.52
C LYS A 123 -4.99 -13.24 5.78
N HIS A 124 -6.11 -12.52 5.82
CA HIS A 124 -7.00 -12.50 6.98
C HIS A 124 -7.73 -13.84 7.14
N CYS A 125 -8.22 -14.43 6.06
CA CYS A 125 -8.83 -15.76 6.10
C CYS A 125 -7.84 -16.80 6.66
N LEU A 126 -6.59 -16.80 6.18
CA LEU A 126 -5.54 -17.68 6.69
C LEU A 126 -5.17 -17.37 8.15
N ASP A 127 -5.23 -16.11 8.58
CA ASP A 127 -4.97 -15.75 9.96
C ASP A 127 -6.00 -16.36 10.93
N LEU A 128 -7.28 -16.37 10.56
CA LEU A 128 -8.34 -17.02 11.35
C LEU A 128 -8.18 -18.54 11.46
N LEU A 129 -7.48 -19.15 10.50
CA LEU A 129 -7.24 -20.59 10.45
C LEU A 129 -5.88 -21.01 11.01
N ARG A 130 -5.09 -20.06 11.53
CA ARG A 130 -3.68 -20.30 11.93
C ARG A 130 -3.52 -21.47 12.90
N ASN A 131 -4.46 -21.64 13.82
CA ASN A 131 -4.42 -22.69 14.86
C ASN A 131 -5.12 -23.99 14.44
N GLN A 132 -5.74 -24.04 13.25
CA GLN A 132 -6.51 -25.19 12.79
C GLN A 132 -5.63 -26.25 12.12
N HIS A 133 -4.57 -25.85 11.42
CA HIS A 133 -3.69 -26.78 10.72
C HIS A 133 -2.28 -26.21 10.50
N PRO A 134 -1.20 -27.01 10.67
CA PRO A 134 0.18 -26.56 10.48
C PRO A 134 0.50 -26.07 9.05
N ILE A 135 -0.29 -26.49 8.05
CA ILE A 135 -0.12 -26.04 6.66
C ILE A 135 -0.37 -24.53 6.48
N ILE A 136 -1.13 -23.90 7.39
CA ILE A 136 -1.53 -22.50 7.25
C ILE A 136 -0.34 -21.55 7.38
N PRO A 137 0.52 -21.64 8.43
CA PRO A 137 1.80 -20.95 8.48
C PRO A 137 2.67 -21.14 7.23
N VAL A 138 2.80 -22.39 6.75
CA VAL A 138 3.61 -22.73 5.56
C VAL A 138 3.11 -22.01 4.32
N ILE A 139 1.80 -22.01 4.07
CA ILE A 139 1.19 -21.30 2.93
C ILE A 139 1.43 -19.78 3.04
N LYS A 140 1.30 -19.21 4.25
CA LYS A 140 1.52 -17.78 4.48
C LYS A 140 2.96 -17.37 4.23
N GLU A 141 3.92 -18.15 4.73
CA GLU A 141 5.35 -17.94 4.49
C GLU A 141 5.65 -18.05 3.00
N HIS A 142 5.22 -19.14 2.35
CA HIS A 142 5.41 -19.35 0.91
C HIS A 142 4.88 -18.17 0.10
N ARG A 143 3.67 -17.68 0.37
CA ARG A 143 3.10 -16.53 -0.36
C ARG A 143 3.88 -15.24 -0.16
N THR A 144 4.39 -15.02 1.06
CA THR A 144 5.19 -13.83 1.36
C THR A 144 6.50 -13.86 0.56
N LEU A 145 7.21 -14.99 0.59
CA LEU A 145 8.48 -15.17 -0.15
C LEU A 145 8.27 -15.22 -1.67
N ALA A 146 7.22 -15.88 -2.14
CA ALA A 146 6.88 -15.98 -3.55
C ALA A 146 6.52 -14.61 -4.13
N LYS A 147 5.82 -13.77 -3.36
CA LYS A 147 5.55 -12.39 -3.75
C LYS A 147 6.85 -11.61 -3.92
N LEU A 148 7.76 -11.65 -2.95
CA LEU A 148 9.07 -10.99 -3.06
C LEU A 148 9.85 -11.47 -4.29
N LEU A 149 9.92 -12.78 -4.51
CA LEU A 149 10.65 -13.39 -5.62
C LEU A 149 10.06 -12.99 -6.99
N ASN A 150 8.74 -13.11 -7.16
CA ASN A 150 8.09 -12.94 -8.45
C ASN A 150 7.78 -11.47 -8.78
N SER A 151 7.40 -10.68 -7.77
CA SER A 151 7.03 -9.27 -7.93
C SER A 151 8.29 -8.41 -8.02
N THR A 152 8.89 -8.05 -6.87
CA THR A 152 10.00 -7.09 -6.87
C THR A 152 11.26 -7.66 -7.48
N LEU A 153 11.79 -8.80 -6.99
CA LEU A 153 13.04 -9.32 -7.55
C LEU A 153 12.90 -9.77 -9.00
N GLY A 154 11.70 -10.22 -9.38
CA GLY A 154 11.37 -10.57 -10.78
C GLY A 154 11.42 -9.35 -11.68
N SER A 155 10.82 -8.25 -11.22
CA SER A 155 10.85 -6.96 -11.92
C SER A 155 12.25 -6.38 -12.00
N LEU A 156 13.02 -6.42 -10.91
CA LEU A 156 14.41 -5.97 -10.90
C LEU A 156 15.23 -6.70 -11.96
N CYS A 157 15.21 -8.03 -11.98
CA CYS A 157 15.99 -8.80 -12.95
C CYS A 157 15.52 -8.65 -14.39
N SER A 158 14.21 -8.58 -14.63
CA SER A 158 13.67 -8.55 -16.00
C SER A 158 13.68 -7.17 -16.64
N ARG A 159 13.67 -6.08 -15.84
CA ARG A 159 13.52 -4.72 -16.35
C ARG A 159 14.75 -3.83 -16.16
N SER A 160 15.69 -4.21 -15.30
CA SER A 160 16.94 -3.44 -15.19
C SER A 160 17.78 -3.60 -16.45
N LYS A 161 18.37 -2.51 -16.90
CA LYS A 161 19.25 -2.46 -18.08
C LYS A 161 20.63 -2.01 -17.68
N LEU A 162 21.67 -2.61 -18.27
CA LEU A 162 23.04 -2.19 -18.04
C LEU A 162 23.28 -0.83 -18.71
N CYS A 163 23.65 0.17 -17.91
CA CYS A 163 24.11 1.45 -18.40
C CYS A 163 25.59 1.35 -18.77
N VAL A 164 25.90 1.55 -20.06
CA VAL A 164 27.29 1.45 -20.56
C VAL A 164 28.20 2.51 -19.94
N LYS A 165 27.67 3.70 -19.61
CA LYS A 165 28.47 4.80 -19.07
C LYS A 165 28.91 4.55 -17.64
N SER A 166 27.98 4.14 -16.77
CA SER A 166 28.27 3.92 -15.34
C SER A 166 28.64 2.46 -15.02
N GLN A 167 28.50 1.53 -15.98
CA GLN A 167 28.66 0.08 -15.77
C GLN A 167 27.74 -0.48 -14.67
N LYS A 168 26.62 0.21 -14.38
CA LYS A 168 25.61 -0.21 -13.40
C LYS A 168 24.31 -0.60 -14.07
N TYR A 169 23.57 -1.51 -13.44
CA TYR A 169 22.19 -1.79 -13.83
C TYR A 169 21.30 -0.65 -13.35
N ILE A 170 20.44 -0.16 -14.23
CA ILE A 170 19.47 0.91 -13.95
C ILE A 170 18.08 0.38 -14.22
N ILE A 171 17.17 0.63 -13.29
CA ILE A 171 15.74 0.38 -13.47
C ILE A 171 14.98 1.69 -13.58
N GLN A 172 14.05 1.72 -14.51
CA GLN A 172 13.20 2.86 -14.82
C GLN A 172 11.75 2.38 -14.74
N GLY A 173 10.94 3.04 -13.92
CA GLY A 173 9.50 2.86 -13.91
C GLY A 173 8.81 4.03 -14.61
N HIS A 174 7.54 3.84 -14.99
CA HIS A 174 6.72 4.86 -15.63
C HIS A 174 5.75 5.48 -14.64
N TRP A 175 5.76 6.81 -14.54
CA TRP A 175 4.87 7.58 -13.69
C TRP A 175 3.55 7.86 -14.39
N LEU A 176 2.47 7.49 -13.72
CA LEU A 176 1.11 7.78 -14.14
C LEU A 176 0.55 8.93 -13.30
N GLN A 177 0.58 10.13 -13.87
CA GLN A 177 0.08 11.33 -13.21
C GLN A 177 -1.45 11.39 -13.16
N THR A 178 -2.14 10.78 -14.13
CA THR A 178 -3.60 10.90 -14.31
C THR A 178 -4.39 9.65 -13.91
N SER A 179 -3.76 8.67 -13.25
CA SER A 179 -4.38 7.36 -12.95
C SER A 179 -5.28 7.38 -11.71
N THR A 180 -4.89 8.10 -10.66
CA THR A 180 -5.57 8.02 -9.37
C THR A 180 -6.61 9.13 -9.21
N ALA A 181 -7.76 8.79 -8.63
CA ALA A 181 -8.81 9.76 -8.32
C ALA A 181 -8.43 10.73 -7.17
N THR A 182 -7.35 10.46 -6.45
CA THR A 182 -6.81 11.32 -5.39
C THR A 182 -5.64 12.19 -5.89
N GLY A 183 -5.27 12.08 -7.16
CA GLY A 183 -4.08 12.73 -7.71
C GLY A 183 -2.77 12.41 -6.99
N ARG A 184 -2.73 11.26 -6.31
CA ARG A 184 -1.47 10.58 -5.95
C ARG A 184 -0.83 10.10 -7.25
N LEU A 185 0.49 10.19 -7.34
CA LEU A 185 1.22 9.54 -8.41
C LEU A 185 1.12 8.02 -8.24
N SER A 186 0.97 7.29 -9.33
CA SER A 186 1.22 5.86 -9.35
C SER A 186 2.37 5.53 -10.29
N MET A 187 3.06 4.43 -10.06
CA MET A 187 4.11 3.93 -10.96
C MET A 187 3.78 2.54 -11.50
N GLU A 188 4.14 2.28 -12.75
CA GLU A 188 4.07 0.95 -13.36
C GLU A 188 5.37 0.57 -14.07
N GLU A 189 5.52 -0.72 -14.35
CA GLU A 189 6.62 -1.32 -15.11
C GLU A 189 8.07 -0.96 -14.71
N PRO A 190 8.48 -1.10 -13.43
CA PRO A 190 7.73 -1.69 -12.32
C PRO A 190 7.25 -0.67 -11.29
N ASN A 191 6.33 -1.08 -10.43
CA ASN A 191 5.85 -0.23 -9.34
C ASN A 191 6.87 -0.18 -8.19
N LEU A 192 7.75 0.82 -8.20
CA LEU A 192 8.74 1.07 -7.15
C LEU A 192 8.16 1.74 -5.89
N GLN A 193 6.87 2.09 -5.88
CA GLN A 193 6.20 2.61 -4.68
C GLN A 193 5.78 1.50 -3.71
N CYS A 194 5.77 0.24 -4.15
CA CYS A 194 5.28 -0.91 -3.39
C CYS A 194 6.32 -2.03 -3.25
N VAL A 195 7.59 -1.66 -3.03
CA VAL A 195 8.66 -2.62 -2.71
C VAL A 195 8.30 -3.36 -1.41
N GLU A 196 8.37 -4.69 -1.42
CA GLU A 196 8.05 -5.50 -0.24
C GLU A 196 9.00 -5.18 0.92
N HIS A 197 8.49 -5.44 2.13
CA HIS A 197 9.27 -5.30 3.36
C HIS A 197 10.29 -6.43 3.47
N GLU A 198 11.27 -6.23 4.35
CA GLU A 198 12.21 -7.26 4.74
C GLU A 198 11.51 -8.56 5.13
N VAL A 199 12.09 -9.67 4.68
CA VAL A 199 11.67 -11.02 5.07
C VAL A 199 12.82 -11.72 5.78
N SER A 200 12.49 -12.45 6.84
CA SER A 200 13.42 -13.31 7.55
C SER A 200 12.90 -14.75 7.53
N PHE A 201 13.80 -15.70 7.26
CA PHE A 201 13.46 -17.12 7.20
C PHE A 201 14.70 -17.98 7.45
N THR A 202 14.45 -19.25 7.78
CA THR A 202 15.50 -20.25 7.98
C THR A 202 15.47 -21.30 6.89
N ILE A 203 16.64 -21.81 6.52
CA ILE A 203 16.79 -22.97 5.66
C ILE A 203 17.43 -24.10 6.46
N HIS A 204 16.80 -25.27 6.44
CA HIS A 204 17.31 -26.46 7.09
C HIS A 204 18.11 -27.28 6.08
N HIS A 205 19.39 -27.51 6.36
CA HIS A 205 20.16 -28.46 5.56
C HIS A 205 19.98 -29.87 6.12
N PRO A 206 19.74 -30.88 5.26
CA PRO A 206 19.76 -32.28 5.69
C PRO A 206 21.12 -32.60 6.31
N MET A 207 21.12 -33.41 7.37
CA MET A 207 22.36 -33.85 8.01
C MET A 207 23.26 -34.56 7.00
N ASP A 208 24.49 -34.06 6.86
CA ASP A 208 25.56 -34.80 6.20
C ASP A 208 25.95 -35.94 7.14
N THR A 209 25.64 -37.19 6.76
CA THR A 209 25.74 -38.40 7.61
C THR A 209 27.18 -38.76 8.00
N SER A 210 28.16 -37.94 7.60
CA SER A 210 29.59 -38.15 7.85
C SER A 210 30.18 -37.30 8.98
N LYS A 211 29.44 -36.37 9.60
CA LYS A 211 29.95 -35.56 10.72
C LYS A 211 28.97 -35.51 11.89
N THR A 212 29.46 -35.96 13.04
CA THR A 212 28.85 -35.77 14.35
C THR A 212 28.68 -34.27 14.64
N GLY A 213 27.44 -33.78 14.69
CA GLY A 213 27.12 -32.50 15.34
C GLY A 213 26.13 -31.63 14.58
N SER A 214 24.96 -31.43 15.21
CA SER A 214 23.95 -30.37 15.03
C SER A 214 23.55 -29.98 13.59
N SER A 215 22.26 -30.17 13.27
CA SER A 215 21.63 -29.62 12.07
C SER A 215 22.00 -28.14 11.90
N SER A 216 22.75 -27.78 10.85
CA SER A 216 23.09 -26.38 10.56
C SER A 216 21.84 -25.64 10.09
N ILE A 217 21.40 -24.66 10.88
CA ILE A 217 20.28 -23.78 10.55
C ILE A 217 20.87 -22.47 10.05
N ASP A 218 20.71 -22.19 8.75
CA ASP A 218 21.10 -20.90 8.20
C ASP A 218 19.90 -19.95 8.30
N LYS A 219 20.13 -18.78 8.93
CA LYS A 219 19.15 -17.70 9.01
C LYS A 219 19.45 -16.68 7.91
N PHE A 220 18.43 -16.32 7.14
CA PHE A 220 18.51 -15.33 6.08
C PHE A 220 17.58 -14.15 6.39
N GLU A 221 18.06 -12.95 6.10
CA GLU A 221 17.31 -11.71 6.14
C GLU A 221 17.50 -11.04 4.77
N ILE A 222 16.39 -10.77 4.08
CA ILE A 222 16.40 -10.20 2.74
C ILE A 222 15.51 -8.96 2.73
N ASN A 223 16.14 -7.80 2.59
CA ASN A 223 15.47 -6.54 2.35
C ASN A 223 15.70 -6.11 0.90
N ALA A 224 14.64 -6.13 0.08
CA ALA A 224 14.75 -5.76 -1.33
C ALA A 224 15.14 -4.29 -1.55
N ARG A 225 14.98 -3.43 -0.53
CA ARG A 225 15.37 -2.02 -0.64
C ARG A 225 16.89 -1.84 -0.71
N ASP A 226 17.64 -2.79 -0.17
CA ASP A 226 19.11 -2.74 -0.16
C ASP A 226 19.71 -3.00 -1.55
N PHE A 227 18.90 -3.53 -2.48
CA PHE A 227 19.33 -3.73 -3.86
C PHE A 227 19.26 -2.45 -4.69
N PHE A 228 18.62 -1.39 -4.20
CA PHE A 228 18.65 -0.09 -4.88
C PHE A 228 19.91 0.66 -4.48
N THR A 229 20.70 1.03 -5.48
CA THR A 229 21.99 1.70 -5.30
C THR A 229 22.05 3.00 -6.09
N PRO A 230 22.95 3.93 -5.71
CA PRO A 230 23.20 5.11 -6.53
C PRO A 230 23.69 4.74 -7.93
N THR A 231 23.29 5.53 -8.93
CA THR A 231 23.67 5.31 -10.35
C THR A 231 25.15 5.57 -10.64
N GLU A 232 25.87 6.22 -9.71
CA GLU A 232 27.29 6.59 -9.78
C GLU A 232 27.99 6.16 -8.48
N ASP A 233 29.31 5.90 -8.50
CA ASP A 233 30.03 5.31 -7.35
C ASP A 233 30.19 6.23 -6.14
N ASN A 234 30.25 7.54 -6.36
CA ASN A 234 30.46 8.54 -5.30
C ASN A 234 29.18 9.27 -4.89
N TRP A 235 28.02 8.70 -5.20
CA TRP A 235 26.72 9.29 -4.88
C TRP A 235 26.10 8.58 -3.68
N LEU A 236 25.18 9.27 -3.01
CA LEU A 236 24.41 8.74 -1.89
C LEU A 236 22.91 8.86 -2.21
N ILE A 237 22.12 7.91 -1.73
CA ILE A 237 20.67 8.00 -1.75
C ILE A 237 20.24 8.83 -0.55
N VAL A 238 19.50 9.91 -0.80
CA VAL A 238 18.91 10.74 0.25
C VAL A 238 17.40 10.51 0.25
N THR A 239 16.87 10.17 1.43
CA THR A 239 15.43 10.00 1.65
C THR A 239 14.91 11.13 2.53
N ALA A 240 13.81 11.76 2.12
CA ALA A 240 13.08 12.73 2.92
C ALA A 240 11.63 12.27 3.04
N ASP A 241 11.17 12.02 4.27
CA ASP A 241 9.80 11.61 4.57
C ASP A 241 9.12 12.68 5.42
N TYR A 242 7.86 12.98 5.12
CA TYR A 242 7.09 13.90 5.95
C TYR A 242 6.62 13.21 7.23
N SER A 243 7.03 13.75 8.37
CA SER A 243 6.58 13.28 9.69
C SER A 243 5.05 13.40 9.85
N GLN A 244 4.35 12.28 9.64
CA GLN A 244 2.90 12.12 9.81
C GLN A 244 2.05 13.18 9.08
N ILE A 245 2.37 13.46 7.81
CA ILE A 245 1.68 14.49 7.02
C ILE A 245 0.15 14.40 7.07
N GLU A 246 -0.41 13.19 7.03
CA GLU A 246 -1.86 12.98 7.06
C GLU A 246 -2.50 13.42 8.38
N LEU A 247 -1.83 13.20 9.52
CA LEU A 247 -2.30 13.68 10.82
C LEU A 247 -2.14 15.20 10.94
N ARG A 248 -1.05 15.76 10.38
CA ARG A 248 -0.85 17.22 10.36
C ARG A 248 -1.89 17.93 9.51
N LEU A 249 -2.24 17.36 8.36
CA LEU A 249 -3.34 17.86 7.53
C LEU A 249 -4.68 17.73 8.25
N MET A 250 -4.94 16.61 8.92
CA MET A 250 -6.13 16.45 9.75
C MET A 250 -6.21 17.56 10.82
N ALA A 251 -5.14 17.79 11.57
CA ALA A 251 -5.08 18.84 12.58
C ALA A 251 -5.28 20.24 11.98
N HIS A 252 -4.75 20.49 10.79
CA HIS A 252 -4.94 21.74 10.07
C HIS A 252 -6.40 21.98 9.68
N PHE A 253 -7.07 20.96 9.13
CA PHE A 253 -8.45 21.08 8.68
C PHE A 253 -9.45 21.07 9.83
N SER A 254 -9.28 20.17 10.79
CA SER A 254 -10.16 20.06 11.96
C SER A 254 -9.96 21.17 12.98
N LYS A 255 -8.77 21.80 12.98
CA LYS A 255 -8.34 22.76 14.00
C LYS A 255 -8.50 22.23 15.42
N ASP A 256 -8.42 20.91 15.59
CA ASP A 256 -8.61 20.28 16.90
C ASP A 256 -7.43 20.61 17.82
N PRO A 257 -7.66 21.29 18.96
CA PRO A 257 -6.59 21.80 19.80
C PRO A 257 -5.76 20.68 20.41
N ILE A 258 -6.38 19.53 20.74
CA ILE A 258 -5.68 18.39 21.33
C ILE A 258 -4.75 17.78 20.28
N LEU A 259 -5.24 17.58 19.04
CA LEU A 259 -4.40 17.02 17.98
C LEU A 259 -3.25 17.97 17.59
N ILE A 260 -3.49 19.28 17.54
CA ILE A 260 -2.46 20.29 17.29
C ILE A 260 -1.40 20.27 18.39
N GLU A 261 -1.80 20.23 19.66
CA GLU A 261 -0.88 20.17 20.80
C GLU A 261 0.01 18.92 20.70
N LEU A 262 -0.58 17.74 20.46
CA LEU A 262 0.15 16.49 20.30
C LEU A 262 1.20 16.56 19.18
N LEU A 263 0.84 17.13 18.01
CA LEU A 263 1.72 17.21 16.83
C LEU A 263 2.75 18.35 16.89
N SER A 264 2.60 19.28 17.82
CA SER A 264 3.50 20.42 17.99
C SER A 264 4.69 20.10 18.90
N ARG A 265 4.68 18.97 19.60
CA ARG A 265 5.82 18.51 20.41
C ARG A 265 6.93 18.02 19.48
N PRO A 266 8.13 18.63 19.49
CA PRO A 266 9.19 18.36 18.51
C PRO A 266 9.69 16.91 18.49
N ASP A 267 9.73 16.25 19.65
CA ASP A 267 10.20 14.86 19.80
C ASP A 267 9.05 13.88 20.14
N GLY A 268 7.80 14.33 20.04
CA GLY A 268 6.63 13.57 20.44
C GLY A 268 6.22 12.55 19.37
N ASP A 269 6.30 11.26 19.70
CA ASP A 269 5.63 10.25 18.91
C ASP A 269 4.14 10.23 19.24
N VAL A 270 3.34 10.87 18.38
CA VAL A 270 1.89 11.01 18.57
C VAL A 270 1.20 9.66 18.81
N PHE A 271 1.67 8.57 18.21
CA PHE A 271 1.07 7.26 18.44
C PHE A 271 1.43 6.69 19.81
N ASN A 272 2.66 6.90 20.29
CA ASN A 272 3.02 6.53 21.66
C ASN A 272 2.24 7.37 22.67
N MET A 273 2.12 8.67 22.44
CA MET A 273 1.39 9.57 23.33
C MET A 273 -0.09 9.20 23.42
N LEU A 274 -0.69 8.87 22.27
CA LEU A 274 -2.07 8.38 22.20
C LEU A 274 -2.24 7.04 22.91
N ALA A 275 -1.32 6.11 22.69
CA ALA A 275 -1.31 4.81 23.35
C ALA A 275 -1.21 4.97 24.87
N ALA A 276 -0.28 5.80 25.34
CA ALA A 276 -0.09 6.14 26.75
C ALA A 276 -1.38 6.69 27.38
N LYS A 277 -2.02 7.65 26.70
CA LYS A 277 -3.26 8.28 27.17
C LYS A 277 -4.43 7.31 27.22
N TRP A 278 -4.59 6.42 26.24
CA TRP A 278 -5.72 5.48 26.19
C TRP A 278 -5.53 4.23 27.05
N ILE A 279 -4.29 3.73 27.17
CA ILE A 279 -3.97 2.56 28.00
C ILE A 279 -3.80 2.98 29.47
N GLY A 280 -3.49 4.25 29.74
CA GLY A 280 -3.28 4.76 31.10
C GLY A 280 -1.90 4.39 31.66
N LYS A 281 -0.89 4.31 30.80
CA LYS A 281 0.51 3.98 31.15
C LYS A 281 1.44 5.14 30.76
N PRO A 282 2.60 5.32 31.41
CA PRO A 282 3.59 6.32 31.00
C PRO A 282 4.14 6.00 29.61
N GLU A 283 4.45 7.03 28.81
CA GLU A 283 4.96 6.90 27.42
C GLU A 283 6.19 5.98 27.32
N SER A 284 7.08 5.99 28.32
CA SER A 284 8.27 5.15 28.40
C SER A 284 8.00 3.65 28.53
N SER A 285 6.78 3.27 28.92
CA SER A 285 6.35 1.88 29.10
C SER A 285 5.51 1.35 27.94
N ILE A 286 5.27 2.19 26.92
CA ILE A 286 4.55 1.78 25.72
C ILE A 286 5.45 0.92 24.84
N THR A 287 4.99 -0.30 24.59
CA THR A 287 5.67 -1.25 23.72
C THR A 287 5.48 -0.87 22.25
N SER A 288 6.40 -1.28 21.38
CA SER A 288 6.26 -1.08 19.93
C SER A 288 4.98 -1.69 19.36
N SER A 289 4.49 -2.79 19.95
CA SER A 289 3.23 -3.42 19.57
C SER A 289 2.01 -2.54 19.91
N GLU A 290 1.96 -1.98 21.13
CA GLU A 290 0.87 -1.06 21.55
C GLU A 290 0.85 0.20 20.68
N ARG A 291 2.03 0.73 20.35
CA ARG A 291 2.18 1.84 19.41
C ARG A 291 1.63 1.53 18.03
N ASP A 292 2.02 0.38 17.46
CA ASP A 292 1.60 -0.01 16.11
C ASP A 292 0.09 -0.33 16.04
N GLN A 293 -0.47 -0.92 17.09
CA GLN A 293 -1.93 -1.08 17.21
C GLN A 293 -2.65 0.27 17.25
N THR A 294 -2.13 1.22 18.02
CA THR A 294 -2.66 2.59 18.11
C THR A 294 -2.59 3.29 16.75
N LYS A 295 -1.45 3.18 16.06
CA LYS A 295 -1.28 3.70 14.70
C LYS A 295 -2.32 3.12 13.74
N ARG A 296 -2.53 1.80 13.74
CA ARG A 296 -3.54 1.13 12.91
C ARG A 296 -4.95 1.59 13.24
N LEU A 297 -5.27 1.74 14.53
CA LEU A 297 -6.55 2.24 15.01
C LEU A 297 -6.80 3.67 14.50
N VAL A 298 -5.87 4.59 14.74
CA VAL A 298 -5.97 6.00 14.32
C VAL A 298 -6.17 6.10 12.82
N TYR A 299 -5.29 5.49 12.01
CA TYR A 299 -5.44 5.55 10.56
C TYR A 299 -6.71 4.86 10.07
N GLY A 300 -7.12 3.76 10.69
CA GLY A 300 -8.38 3.09 10.35
C GLY A 300 -9.58 4.02 10.55
N ILE A 301 -9.63 4.72 11.68
CA ILE A 301 -10.69 5.68 11.98
C ILE A 301 -10.64 6.87 11.02
N LEU A 302 -9.46 7.45 10.80
CA LEU A 302 -9.29 8.58 9.89
C LEU A 302 -9.74 8.20 8.47
N TYR A 303 -9.46 6.99 8.01
CA TYR A 303 -9.90 6.52 6.69
C TYR A 303 -11.39 6.15 6.60
N GLY A 304 -12.14 6.38 7.68
CA GLY A 304 -13.55 6.07 7.80
C GLY A 304 -13.83 4.57 7.80
N MET A 305 -12.92 3.73 8.31
CA MET A 305 -13.19 2.30 8.46
C MET A 305 -14.35 2.10 9.42
N GLY A 306 -15.36 1.34 9.00
CA GLY A 306 -16.45 0.93 9.89
C GLY A 306 -15.97 -0.10 10.91
N ALA A 307 -16.72 -0.26 12.01
CA ALA A 307 -16.37 -1.13 13.13
C ALA A 307 -15.98 -2.55 12.69
N LYS A 308 -16.69 -3.15 11.74
CA LYS A 308 -16.35 -4.51 11.23
C LYS A 308 -14.97 -4.61 10.58
N SER A 309 -14.60 -3.62 9.76
CA SER A 309 -13.29 -3.60 9.09
C SER A 309 -12.17 -3.26 10.07
N LEU A 310 -12.46 -2.41 11.05
CA LEU A 310 -11.53 -2.05 12.10
C LEU A 310 -11.27 -3.23 13.06
N ALA A 311 -12.33 -3.94 13.44
CA ALA A 311 -12.28 -5.16 14.25
C ALA A 311 -11.38 -6.23 13.62
N ALA A 312 -11.55 -6.47 12.33
CA ALA A 312 -10.71 -7.37 11.54
C ALA A 312 -9.22 -6.95 11.53
N GLN A 313 -8.92 -5.65 11.53
CA GLN A 313 -7.54 -5.15 11.51
C GLN A 313 -6.87 -5.18 12.89
N LEU A 314 -7.67 -5.02 13.95
CA LEU A 314 -7.21 -4.96 15.34
C LEU A 314 -7.32 -6.31 16.07
N ASP A 315 -7.86 -7.33 15.40
CA ASP A 315 -8.12 -8.65 15.98
C ASP A 315 -8.99 -8.56 17.25
N CYS A 316 -10.09 -7.80 17.17
CA CYS A 316 -10.99 -7.52 18.29
C CYS A 316 -12.46 -7.71 17.91
N SER A 317 -13.38 -7.63 18.87
CA SER A 317 -14.81 -7.74 18.56
C SER A 317 -15.34 -6.51 17.81
N SER A 318 -16.45 -6.64 17.10
CA SER A 318 -17.09 -5.50 16.42
C SER A 318 -17.57 -4.44 17.41
N ASP A 319 -17.98 -4.85 18.61
CA ASP A 319 -18.47 -3.95 19.65
C ASP A 319 -17.31 -3.18 20.29
N GLU A 320 -16.19 -3.85 20.58
CA GLU A 320 -14.96 -3.22 21.04
C GLU A 320 -14.42 -2.21 20.01
N ALA A 321 -14.45 -2.56 18.71
CA ALA A 321 -14.04 -1.65 17.66
C ALA A 321 -14.95 -0.40 17.59
N GLN A 322 -16.26 -0.59 17.80
CA GLN A 322 -17.23 0.51 17.83
C GLN A 322 -17.00 1.43 19.04
N GLU A 323 -16.71 0.86 20.21
CA GLU A 323 -16.36 1.62 21.41
C GLU A 323 -15.06 2.42 21.20
N LYS A 324 -14.02 1.82 20.60
CA LYS A 324 -12.78 2.51 20.26
C LYS A 324 -13.01 3.68 19.29
N ILE A 325 -13.86 3.51 18.27
CA ILE A 325 -14.26 4.61 17.38
C ILE A 325 -14.94 5.73 18.17
N HIS A 326 -15.86 5.39 19.07
CA HIS A 326 -16.59 6.37 19.88
C HIS A 326 -15.63 7.15 20.80
N ASN A 327 -14.75 6.45 21.51
CA ASN A 327 -13.76 7.05 22.41
C ASN A 327 -12.76 7.95 21.65
N PHE A 328 -12.36 7.57 20.44
CA PHE A 328 -11.54 8.44 19.59
C PHE A 328 -12.25 9.74 19.23
N LYS A 329 -13.50 9.64 18.72
CA LYS A 329 -14.30 10.82 18.36
C LYS A 329 -14.53 11.74 19.56
N LYS A 330 -14.75 11.17 20.75
CA LYS A 330 -14.88 11.94 22.00
C LYS A 330 -13.57 12.61 22.42
N SER A 331 -12.43 11.98 22.15
CA SER A 331 -11.10 12.53 22.46
C SER A 331 -10.67 13.65 21.52
N PHE A 332 -11.23 13.69 20.31
CA PHE A 332 -10.92 14.65 19.25
C PHE A 332 -12.21 15.23 18.66
N PRO A 333 -12.95 16.06 19.41
CA PRO A 333 -14.24 16.58 18.98
C PRO A 333 -14.13 17.39 17.68
N GLY A 334 -13.08 18.20 17.52
CA GLY A 334 -12.88 19.00 16.30
C GLY A 334 -12.66 18.14 15.07
N VAL A 335 -12.00 16.98 15.23
CA VAL A 335 -11.88 15.99 14.15
C VAL A 335 -13.24 15.40 13.80
N SER A 336 -14.06 15.03 14.80
CA SER A 336 -15.39 14.46 14.54
C SER A 336 -16.29 15.45 13.80
N ASP A 337 -16.36 16.70 14.27
CA ASP A 337 -17.20 17.75 13.69
C ASP A 337 -16.80 18.01 12.24
N TRP A 338 -15.50 18.11 11.99
CA TRP A 338 -14.98 18.36 10.65
C TRP A 338 -15.23 17.19 9.68
N LEU A 339 -15.15 15.94 10.16
CA LEU A 339 -15.48 14.76 9.34
C LEU A 339 -16.96 14.78 8.88
N ASP A 340 -17.87 15.15 9.80
CA ASP A 340 -19.29 15.23 9.50
C ASP A 340 -19.58 16.42 8.56
N GLU A 341 -18.94 17.57 8.77
CA GLU A 341 -19.01 18.74 7.88
C GLU A 341 -18.51 18.42 6.46
N ALA A 342 -17.38 17.72 6.33
CA ALA A 342 -16.83 17.32 5.03
C ALA A 342 -17.81 16.45 4.23
N VAL A 343 -18.50 15.53 4.91
CA VAL A 343 -19.53 14.68 4.29
C VAL A 343 -20.75 15.51 3.88
N LEU A 344 -21.24 16.40 4.76
CA LEU A 344 -22.38 17.27 4.48
C LEU A 344 -22.09 18.22 3.31
N SER A 345 -20.93 18.86 3.30
CA SER A 345 -20.47 19.73 2.22
C SER A 345 -20.45 18.98 0.89
N CYS A 346 -19.85 17.78 0.84
CA CYS A 346 -19.87 16.93 -0.35
C CYS A 346 -21.29 16.52 -0.76
N TYR A 347 -22.19 16.31 0.20
CA TYR A 347 -23.58 16.01 -0.09
C TYR A 347 -24.30 17.20 -0.73
N HIS A 348 -24.00 18.44 -0.37
CA HIS A 348 -24.61 19.61 -1.01
C HIS A 348 -24.03 19.91 -2.39
N THR A 349 -22.70 19.97 -2.51
CA THR A 349 -21.99 20.36 -3.74
C THR A 349 -21.92 19.22 -4.77
N GLY A 350 -21.91 17.96 -4.33
CA GLY A 350 -21.68 16.78 -5.17
C GLY A 350 -20.20 16.48 -5.46
N TYR A 351 -19.26 17.24 -4.88
CA TYR A 351 -17.83 17.02 -5.00
C TYR A 351 -17.08 17.47 -3.73
N VAL A 352 -15.85 17.00 -3.57
CA VAL A 352 -14.91 17.53 -2.58
C VAL A 352 -13.77 18.25 -3.27
N GLN A 353 -13.25 19.29 -2.62
CA GLN A 353 -12.13 20.08 -3.10
C GLN A 353 -10.97 19.99 -2.10
N THR A 354 -9.76 20.04 -2.64
CA THR A 354 -8.50 19.89 -1.91
C THR A 354 -7.89 21.27 -1.66
N LEU A 355 -6.86 21.37 -0.81
CA LEU A 355 -6.24 22.65 -0.46
C LEU A 355 -5.78 23.48 -1.66
N LYS A 356 -5.36 22.82 -2.75
CA LYS A 356 -4.86 23.47 -3.97
C LYS A 356 -5.89 23.50 -5.11
N GLY A 357 -7.14 23.17 -4.81
CA GLY A 357 -8.26 23.38 -5.73
C GLY A 357 -8.66 22.16 -6.57
N ARG A 358 -7.92 21.04 -6.51
CA ARG A 358 -8.32 19.78 -7.20
C ARG A 358 -9.70 19.34 -6.69
N LYS A 359 -10.59 18.93 -7.60
CA LYS A 359 -11.95 18.47 -7.29
C LYS A 359 -12.09 16.96 -7.54
N ARG A 360 -12.84 16.28 -6.66
CA ARG A 360 -13.28 14.90 -6.86
C ARG A 360 -14.80 14.82 -6.76
N TYR A 361 -15.44 14.49 -7.88
CA TYR A 361 -16.89 14.34 -7.96
C TYR A 361 -17.33 12.99 -7.38
N LEU A 362 -18.36 13.01 -6.54
CA LEU A 362 -18.87 11.84 -5.81
C LEU A 362 -20.40 11.77 -5.93
N THR A 363 -20.91 11.62 -7.16
CA THR A 363 -22.35 11.65 -7.48
C THR A 363 -23.19 10.63 -6.67
N LYS A 364 -22.58 9.50 -6.31
CA LYS A 364 -23.21 8.43 -5.52
C LYS A 364 -23.54 8.83 -4.07
N ILE A 365 -23.01 9.96 -3.57
CA ILE A 365 -23.36 10.45 -2.24
C ILE A 365 -24.84 10.88 -2.15
N LYS A 366 -25.41 11.41 -3.25
CA LYS A 366 -26.81 11.82 -3.36
C LYS A 366 -27.70 10.64 -3.78
N PHE A 367 -27.33 9.98 -4.88
CA PHE A 367 -28.21 9.08 -5.62
C PHE A 367 -27.83 7.59 -5.52
N GLY A 368 -26.84 7.23 -4.71
CA GLY A 368 -26.42 5.85 -4.53
C GLY A 368 -27.34 5.05 -3.60
N SER A 369 -27.24 3.72 -3.67
CA SER A 369 -27.73 2.81 -2.63
C SER A 369 -27.04 3.05 -1.28
N ASN A 370 -27.57 2.53 -0.17
CA ASN A 370 -26.97 2.73 1.17
C ASN A 370 -25.48 2.33 1.23
N LYS A 371 -25.10 1.24 0.53
CA LYS A 371 -23.69 0.81 0.45
C LYS A 371 -22.83 1.78 -0.37
N GLU A 372 -23.35 2.29 -1.48
CA GLU A 372 -22.64 3.26 -2.32
C GLU A 372 -22.52 4.62 -1.63
N LYS A 373 -23.55 5.07 -0.90
CA LYS A 373 -23.51 6.27 -0.07
C LYS A 373 -22.45 6.16 1.01
N ALA A 374 -22.44 5.08 1.79
CA ALA A 374 -21.40 4.84 2.80
C ALA A 374 -19.98 4.76 2.20
N LYS A 375 -19.83 4.27 0.96
CA LYS A 375 -18.55 4.32 0.24
C LYS A 375 -18.19 5.75 -0.17
N ALA A 376 -19.14 6.51 -0.71
CA ALA A 376 -18.93 7.89 -1.13
C ALA A 376 -18.59 8.82 0.05
N GLN A 377 -19.23 8.66 1.20
CA GLN A 377 -18.92 9.40 2.43
C GLN A 377 -17.46 9.19 2.85
N ARG A 378 -17.00 7.93 2.90
CA ARG A 378 -15.59 7.60 3.19
C ARG A 378 -14.63 8.18 2.15
N GLN A 379 -15.02 8.15 0.87
CA GLN A 379 -14.21 8.73 -0.20
C GLN A 379 -14.14 10.25 -0.12
N ALA A 380 -15.21 10.94 0.27
CA ALA A 380 -15.27 12.39 0.40
C ALA A 380 -14.20 12.87 1.40
N VAL A 381 -14.31 12.31 2.60
CA VAL A 381 -13.39 12.49 3.72
C VAL A 381 -11.94 12.22 3.29
N ASN A 382 -11.65 11.01 2.82
CA ASN A 382 -10.29 10.62 2.42
C ASN A 382 -9.67 11.53 1.35
N SER A 383 -10.47 12.03 0.41
CA SER A 383 -9.93 12.81 -0.71
C SER A 383 -9.45 14.19 -0.30
N ILE A 384 -9.93 14.76 0.81
CA ILE A 384 -9.58 16.14 1.16
C ILE A 384 -8.11 16.24 1.57
N TRP A 385 -7.57 15.26 2.30
CA TRP A 385 -6.17 15.28 2.76
C TRP A 385 -5.22 14.37 1.99
N PHE A 386 -5.71 13.41 1.19
CA PHE A 386 -4.82 12.59 0.34
C PHE A 386 -4.28 13.31 -0.91
N CYS A 387 -4.87 14.45 -1.26
CA CYS A 387 -4.61 15.15 -2.51
C CYS A 387 -3.75 16.43 -2.36
N CYS A 388 -3.14 16.66 -1.20
CA CYS A 388 -2.37 17.88 -0.93
C CYS A 388 -1.11 17.99 -1.77
#